data_AF-A0A9X8DPD9-F1
#
_entry.id   AF-A0A9X8DPD9-F1
#
_cell.length_a   1.000
_cell.length_b   1.000
_cell.length_c   1.000
_cell.angle_alpha   90.00
_cell.angle_beta   90.00
_cell.angle_gamma   90.00
#
_symmetry.space_group_name_H-M   'P 1'
#
loop_
_entity.id
_entity.type
_entity.pdbx_description
1 polymer ?
#
loop_
_entity_poly.entity_id
_entity_poly.type
_entity_poly.pdbx_seq_one_letter_code
_entity_poly.pdbx_strand_id
1 'polypeptide(L)'
;DLTSIQRHLFGYALDNGTVGVYKNSHRVWRVKSKNIPTSITAFDINGDGELEIVIGWNNGKVEARSIANGAAVYRDHFASPIAAVLTSDYRLRGNAEVRGYLFEGNAPDGTSKDGGGAATSLLADEISAEEKEVQALIKTKAGLVGQLKAYENAGLKTTKGTNVRVATTTKIAISASTTISHENVELTVSTENESVIKMIVIFDYDAGIFDGESLVIRPATPAPKATVQLPTLKKNVAATLHFRVLVT
;
A
#
# COMPACT_ATOMS: atom_id res chain seq x y z
N ASP A 1 -0.18 13.42 -9.80
CA ASP A 1 -1.39 13.72 -10.58
C ASP A 1 -2.58 13.98 -9.64
N LEU A 2 -3.54 14.80 -10.05
CA LEU A 2 -4.73 15.16 -9.27
C LEU A 2 -5.97 15.08 -10.14
N THR A 3 -7.07 14.57 -9.58
CA THR A 3 -8.36 14.56 -10.28
C THR A 3 -9.48 15.08 -9.38
N SER A 4 -10.30 15.97 -9.93
CA SER A 4 -11.49 16.47 -9.24
C SER A 4 -12.58 15.40 -9.30
N ILE A 5 -13.19 15.10 -8.16
CA ILE A 5 -14.31 14.15 -8.07
C ILE A 5 -15.60 14.94 -7.87
N GLN A 6 -15.69 15.64 -6.74
CA GLN A 6 -16.84 16.42 -6.31
C GLN A 6 -16.36 17.57 -5.42
N ARG A 7 -17.28 18.43 -4.98
CA ARG A 7 -16.95 19.54 -4.08
C ARG A 7 -16.26 19.00 -2.82
N HIS A 8 -15.05 19.50 -2.56
CA HIS A 8 -14.19 19.09 -1.44
C HIS A 8 -13.67 17.64 -1.49
N LEU A 9 -13.79 16.93 -2.60
CA LEU A 9 -13.34 15.56 -2.76
C LEU A 9 -12.45 15.46 -4.01
N PHE A 10 -11.20 15.03 -3.83
CA PHE A 10 -10.27 14.89 -4.95
C PHE A 10 -9.41 13.63 -4.80
N GLY A 11 -9.09 13.04 -5.94
CA GLY A 11 -8.14 11.96 -6.06
C GLY A 11 -6.73 12.49 -6.24
N TYR A 12 -5.74 11.79 -5.69
CA TYR A 12 -4.35 12.11 -5.87
C TYR A 12 -3.53 10.86 -6.16
N ALA A 13 -2.47 11.04 -6.94
CA ALA A 13 -1.50 10.00 -7.29
C ALA A 13 -0.08 10.55 -7.18
N LEU A 14 0.81 9.78 -6.56
CA LEU A 14 2.21 10.13 -6.31
C LEU A 14 3.14 9.19 -7.09
N ASP A 15 4.33 9.68 -7.41
CA ASP A 15 5.41 8.96 -8.09
C ASP A 15 5.85 7.68 -7.36
N ASN A 16 5.72 7.65 -6.04
CA ASN A 16 6.05 6.49 -5.21
C ASN A 16 5.02 5.35 -5.28
N GLY A 17 4.05 5.40 -6.20
CA GLY A 17 3.03 4.36 -6.37
C GLY A 17 1.81 4.52 -5.46
N THR A 18 1.70 5.63 -4.71
CA THR A 18 0.55 5.90 -3.84
C THR A 18 -0.58 6.54 -4.62
N VAL A 19 -1.79 6.02 -4.47
CA VAL A 19 -3.04 6.64 -4.94
C VAL A 19 -4.03 6.72 -3.78
N GLY A 20 -4.79 7.81 -3.69
CA GLY A 20 -5.77 7.96 -2.63
C GLY A 20 -6.80 9.06 -2.90
N VAL A 21 -7.68 9.23 -1.92
CA VAL A 21 -8.74 10.24 -1.93
C VAL A 21 -8.62 11.11 -0.68
N TYR A 22 -8.75 12.42 -0.88
CA TYR A 22 -8.93 13.39 0.19
C TYR A 22 -10.33 13.98 0.15
N LYS A 23 -10.95 14.07 1.34
CA LYS A 23 -12.14 14.89 1.60
C LYS A 23 -11.75 16.05 2.50
N ASN A 24 -11.79 17.28 1.99
CA ASN A 24 -11.18 18.44 2.63
C ASN A 24 -9.70 18.18 2.96
N SER A 25 -9.33 18.29 4.24
CA SER A 25 -7.99 18.02 4.75
C SER A 25 -7.82 16.59 5.32
N HIS A 26 -8.85 15.74 5.18
CA HIS A 26 -8.84 14.37 5.71
C HIS A 26 -8.66 13.37 4.58
N ARG A 27 -7.64 12.52 4.72
CA ARG A 27 -7.41 11.40 3.80
C ARG A 27 -8.45 10.32 4.09
N VAL A 28 -9.30 10.02 3.11
CA VAL A 28 -10.34 8.98 3.23
C VAL A 28 -9.69 7.62 3.17
N TRP A 29 -8.89 7.38 2.14
CA TRP A 29 -8.11 6.17 1.98
C TRP A 29 -6.87 6.45 1.12
N ARG A 30 -5.89 5.56 1.21
CA ARG A 30 -4.78 5.46 0.27
C ARG A 30 -4.42 3.99 0.06
N VAL A 31 -3.88 3.70 -1.11
CA VAL A 31 -3.23 2.44 -1.43
C VAL A 31 -1.86 2.72 -2.04
N LYS A 32 -0.95 1.77 -1.88
CA LYS A 32 0.39 1.87 -2.45
C LYS A 32 0.68 0.64 -3.30
N SER A 33 1.24 0.86 -4.48
CA SER A 33 1.63 -0.15 -5.44
C SER A 33 3.13 -0.07 -5.71
N LYS A 34 3.71 -1.15 -6.22
CA LYS A 34 5.07 -1.13 -6.77
C LYS A 34 5.15 -0.41 -8.11
N ASN A 35 4.02 -0.34 -8.82
CA ASN A 35 3.90 0.33 -10.10
C ASN A 35 3.55 1.80 -9.88
N ILE A 36 3.96 2.64 -10.81
CA ILE A 36 3.74 4.08 -10.73
C ILE A 36 2.43 4.43 -11.46
N PRO A 37 1.50 5.15 -10.82
CA PRO A 37 0.32 5.65 -11.52
C PRO A 37 0.75 6.71 -12.54
N THR A 38 0.34 6.53 -13.79
CA THR A 38 0.66 7.45 -14.89
C THR A 38 -0.42 8.50 -15.09
N SER A 39 -1.67 8.17 -14.78
CA SER A 39 -2.80 9.09 -14.86
C SER A 39 -3.94 8.66 -13.95
N ILE A 40 -4.71 9.62 -13.43
CA ILE A 40 -5.97 9.35 -12.72
C ILE A 40 -7.13 10.19 -13.25
N THR A 41 -8.32 9.61 -13.32
CA THR A 41 -9.55 10.35 -13.64
C THR A 41 -10.73 9.84 -12.81
N ALA A 42 -11.70 10.71 -12.51
CA ALA A 42 -12.95 10.31 -11.90
C ALA A 42 -13.98 9.93 -12.97
N PHE A 43 -14.63 8.77 -12.83
CA PHE A 43 -15.69 8.30 -13.74
C PHE A 43 -16.50 7.18 -13.11
N ASP A 44 -17.81 7.17 -13.39
CA ASP A 44 -18.75 6.09 -13.04
C ASP A 44 -18.59 4.93 -14.04
N ILE A 45 -17.75 3.95 -13.72
CA ILE A 45 -17.37 2.89 -14.67
C ILE A 45 -18.39 1.74 -14.69
N ASN A 46 -19.13 1.55 -13.60
CA ASN A 46 -20.09 0.46 -13.44
C ASN A 46 -21.55 0.92 -13.71
N GLY A 47 -21.78 2.22 -13.89
CA GLY A 47 -23.07 2.81 -14.19
C GLY A 47 -24.02 2.86 -12.99
N ASP A 48 -23.50 2.82 -11.76
CA ASP A 48 -24.31 2.83 -10.54
C ASP A 48 -24.68 4.24 -10.05
N GLY A 49 -24.16 5.28 -10.72
CA GLY A 49 -24.38 6.68 -10.40
C GLY A 49 -23.38 7.27 -9.41
N GLU A 50 -22.50 6.47 -8.82
CA GLU A 50 -21.34 6.93 -8.05
C GLU A 50 -20.09 7.00 -8.93
N LEU A 51 -19.16 7.90 -8.61
CA LEU A 51 -17.89 7.98 -9.33
C LEU A 51 -16.87 7.02 -8.71
N GLU A 52 -16.00 6.47 -9.55
CA GLU A 52 -14.75 5.83 -9.14
C GLU A 52 -13.54 6.68 -9.51
N ILE A 53 -12.39 6.40 -8.87
CA ILE A 53 -11.10 6.78 -9.45
C ILE A 53 -10.64 5.67 -10.38
N VAL A 54 -10.52 6.00 -11.66
CA VAL A 54 -9.86 5.18 -12.67
C VAL A 54 -8.38 5.55 -12.74
N ILE A 55 -7.52 4.55 -12.67
CA ILE A 55 -6.07 4.68 -12.55
C ILE A 55 -5.41 3.95 -13.72
N GLY A 56 -4.61 4.66 -14.50
CA GLY A 56 -3.64 4.10 -15.44
C GLY A 56 -2.31 3.86 -14.74
N TRP A 57 -1.69 2.70 -14.97
CA TRP A 57 -0.39 2.34 -14.38
C TRP A 57 0.69 2.21 -15.46
N ASN A 58 1.93 2.46 -15.06
CA ASN A 58 3.10 2.36 -15.93
C ASN A 58 3.43 0.93 -16.41
N ASN A 59 2.75 -0.08 -15.89
CA ASN A 59 2.88 -1.46 -16.33
C ASN A 59 1.73 -1.91 -17.25
N GLY A 60 0.85 -1.01 -17.66
CA GLY A 60 -0.31 -1.33 -18.52
C GLY A 60 -1.56 -1.76 -17.76
N LYS A 61 -1.51 -1.88 -16.43
CA LYS A 61 -2.73 -2.09 -15.64
C LYS A 61 -3.64 -0.87 -15.75
N VAL A 62 -4.95 -1.10 -15.85
CA VAL A 62 -6.00 -0.11 -15.56
C VAL A 62 -6.84 -0.64 -14.41
N GLU A 63 -7.15 0.20 -13.43
CA GLU A 63 -7.96 -0.19 -12.28
C GLU A 63 -8.89 0.95 -11.88
N ALA A 64 -10.16 0.65 -11.62
CA ALA A 64 -11.09 1.59 -11.00
C ALA A 64 -11.31 1.22 -9.54
N ARG A 65 -11.35 2.22 -8.66
CA ARG A 65 -11.54 2.04 -7.23
C ARG A 65 -12.65 2.93 -6.70
N SER A 66 -13.47 2.37 -5.82
CA SER A 66 -14.52 3.09 -5.10
C SER A 66 -13.94 4.25 -4.30
N ILE A 67 -14.59 5.39 -4.39
CA ILE A 67 -14.17 6.61 -3.70
C ILE A 67 -14.43 6.51 -2.20
N ALA A 68 -15.41 5.72 -1.77
CA ALA A 68 -15.76 5.58 -0.36
C ALA A 68 -14.68 4.84 0.46
N ASN A 69 -14.10 3.78 -0.10
CA ASN A 69 -13.25 2.85 0.66
C ASN A 69 -11.97 2.38 -0.07
N GLY A 70 -11.79 2.73 -1.35
CA GLY A 70 -10.63 2.32 -2.15
C GLY A 70 -10.65 0.86 -2.62
N ALA A 71 -11.78 0.16 -2.46
CA ALA A 71 -11.97 -1.17 -3.00
C ALA A 71 -11.94 -1.13 -4.53
N ALA A 72 -11.27 -2.10 -5.15
CA ALA A 72 -11.17 -2.18 -6.60
C ALA A 72 -12.43 -2.80 -7.18
N VAL A 73 -13.10 -2.04 -8.06
CA VAL A 73 -14.37 -2.44 -8.70
C VAL A 73 -14.17 -2.87 -10.15
N TYR A 74 -13.11 -2.38 -10.82
CA TYR A 74 -12.76 -2.77 -12.18
C TYR A 74 -11.25 -2.98 -12.29
N ARG A 75 -10.83 -3.98 -13.08
CA ARG A 75 -9.44 -4.20 -13.43
C ARG A 75 -9.32 -4.70 -14.86
N ASP A 76 -8.34 -4.17 -15.56
CA ASP A 76 -7.94 -4.61 -16.89
C ASP A 76 -6.43 -4.46 -17.07
N HIS A 77 -5.90 -5.02 -18.14
CA HIS A 77 -4.48 -5.01 -18.42
C HIS A 77 -4.19 -4.90 -19.91
N PHE A 78 -3.39 -3.90 -20.24
CA PHE A 78 -2.87 -3.64 -21.58
C PHE A 78 -1.42 -4.11 -21.67
N ALA A 79 -0.98 -4.42 -22.89
CA ALA A 79 0.37 -4.93 -23.14
C ALA A 79 1.49 -3.90 -22.89
N SER A 80 1.17 -2.61 -22.87
CA SER A 80 2.13 -1.51 -22.71
C SER A 80 1.69 -0.53 -21.62
N PRO A 81 2.58 0.36 -21.15
CA PRO A 81 2.24 1.38 -20.15
C PRO A 81 1.09 2.28 -20.57
N ILE A 82 0.17 2.57 -19.64
CA ILE A 82 -0.90 3.53 -19.90
C ILE A 82 -0.31 4.94 -19.89
N ALA A 83 -0.54 5.73 -20.93
CA ALA A 83 -0.10 7.12 -21.00
C ALA A 83 -1.07 8.05 -20.28
N ALA A 84 -2.36 7.89 -20.55
CA ALA A 84 -3.42 8.70 -19.96
C ALA A 84 -4.75 7.93 -19.95
N VAL A 85 -5.63 8.25 -19.00
CA VAL A 85 -7.03 7.82 -18.98
C VAL A 85 -7.90 9.07 -19.02
N LEU A 86 -8.76 9.17 -20.02
CA LEU A 86 -9.60 10.35 -20.25
C LEU A 86 -11.07 9.95 -20.35
N THR A 87 -11.95 10.89 -20.02
CA THR A 87 -13.40 10.77 -20.14
C THR A 87 -13.91 11.64 -21.29
N SER A 88 -14.72 11.08 -22.20
CA SER A 88 -15.31 11.83 -23.32
C SER A 88 -16.49 11.08 -23.95
N ASP A 89 -17.50 11.79 -24.46
CA ASP A 89 -18.52 11.21 -25.35
C ASP A 89 -17.99 11.12 -26.78
N TYR A 90 -17.07 10.18 -27.01
CA TYR A 90 -16.41 10.04 -28.31
C TYR A 90 -17.36 9.56 -29.41
N ARG A 91 -18.33 8.71 -29.05
CA ARG A 91 -19.29 8.15 -30.01
C ARG A 91 -20.48 9.07 -30.29
N LEU A 92 -20.52 10.24 -29.64
CA LEU A 92 -21.58 11.24 -29.75
C LEU A 92 -22.97 10.62 -29.47
N ARG A 93 -23.04 9.73 -28.48
CA ARG A 93 -24.27 9.05 -28.08
C ARG A 93 -25.00 9.76 -26.93
N GLY A 94 -24.45 10.88 -26.46
CA GLY A 94 -24.97 11.64 -25.32
C GLY A 94 -24.48 11.17 -23.96
N ASN A 95 -23.67 10.11 -23.91
CA ASN A 95 -23.10 9.56 -22.67
C ASN A 95 -21.57 9.55 -22.75
N ALA A 96 -20.90 10.01 -21.69
CA ALA A 96 -19.45 9.97 -21.61
C ALA A 96 -18.93 8.52 -21.49
N GLU A 97 -17.79 8.24 -22.13
CA GLU A 97 -17.06 6.97 -22.04
C GLU A 97 -15.68 7.19 -21.41
N VAL A 98 -15.13 6.21 -20.69
CA VAL A 98 -13.71 6.17 -20.32
C VAL A 98 -12.90 5.49 -21.40
N ARG A 99 -11.77 6.10 -21.78
CA ARG A 99 -10.77 5.46 -22.63
C ARG A 99 -9.36 5.63 -22.06
N GLY A 100 -8.61 4.54 -22.08
CA GLY A 100 -7.16 4.55 -21.87
C GLY A 100 -6.43 4.78 -23.18
N TYR A 101 -5.48 5.71 -23.18
CA TYR A 101 -4.53 5.91 -24.27
C TYR A 101 -3.20 5.26 -23.87
N LEU A 102 -2.69 4.41 -24.76
CA LEU A 102 -1.45 3.67 -24.56
C LEU A 102 -0.26 4.50 -25.01
N PHE A 103 0.89 4.33 -24.35
CA PHE A 103 2.16 4.76 -24.93
C PHE A 103 2.67 3.65 -25.85
N GLU A 104 2.64 3.86 -27.17
CA GLU A 104 3.53 3.12 -28.07
C GLU A 104 4.94 3.67 -27.85
N GLY A 105 5.74 2.97 -27.04
CA GLY A 105 7.19 3.18 -27.10
C GLY A 105 7.66 2.64 -28.45
N ASN A 106 8.23 3.49 -29.31
CA ASN A 106 8.89 3.01 -30.52
C ASN A 106 9.89 1.92 -30.13
N ALA A 107 9.66 0.69 -30.57
CA ALA A 107 10.76 -0.26 -30.70
C ALA A 107 11.80 0.34 -31.68
N PRO A 108 13.10 0.03 -31.54
CA PRO A 108 14.16 0.57 -32.42
C PRO A 108 13.93 0.34 -33.93
N ASP A 109 12.98 -0.52 -34.29
CA ASP A 109 12.71 -0.98 -35.65
C ASP A 109 11.50 -0.29 -36.32
N GLY A 110 10.95 0.77 -35.72
CA GLY A 110 10.07 1.73 -36.43
C GLY A 110 8.69 1.21 -36.89
N THR A 111 8.26 0.02 -36.49
CA THR A 111 6.90 -0.46 -36.80
C THR A 111 5.91 -0.05 -35.71
N SER A 112 5.13 1.01 -35.97
CA SER A 112 3.90 1.30 -35.22
C SER A 112 2.84 0.25 -35.59
N LYS A 113 2.26 -0.39 -34.58
CA LYS A 113 1.05 -1.22 -34.75
C LYS A 113 -0.07 -0.46 -34.06
N ASP A 114 -1.00 0.07 -34.85
CA ASP A 114 -2.25 0.68 -34.38
C ASP A 114 -2.87 -0.18 -33.26
N GLY A 115 -2.64 0.24 -32.02
CA GLY A 115 -3.00 -0.47 -30.80
C GLY A 115 -4.46 -0.26 -30.45
N GLY A 116 -5.37 -0.57 -31.38
CA GLY A 116 -6.81 -0.69 -31.11
C GLY A 116 -7.10 -1.91 -30.25
N GLY A 117 -6.61 -1.93 -29.01
CA GLY A 117 -6.96 -2.93 -28.02
C GLY A 117 -8.39 -2.70 -27.55
N ALA A 118 -9.34 -3.46 -28.09
CA ALA A 118 -10.71 -3.46 -27.61
C ALA A 118 -10.74 -3.90 -26.14
N ALA A 119 -11.39 -3.11 -25.28
CA ALA A 119 -11.70 -3.51 -23.91
C ALA A 119 -12.50 -4.82 -23.94
N THR A 120 -12.01 -5.85 -23.25
CA THR A 120 -12.70 -7.12 -23.11
C THR A 120 -13.98 -6.97 -22.29
N SER A 121 -15.06 -7.62 -22.75
CA SER A 121 -16.44 -7.45 -22.31
C SER A 121 -16.69 -7.73 -20.81
N LEU A 122 -17.59 -6.92 -20.24
CA LEU A 122 -17.96 -6.73 -18.83
C LEU A 122 -18.73 -7.89 -18.14
N LEU A 123 -18.82 -9.09 -18.73
CA LEU A 123 -19.77 -10.12 -18.26
C LEU A 123 -19.13 -11.41 -17.72
N ALA A 124 -17.82 -11.60 -17.88
CA ALA A 124 -17.14 -12.82 -17.41
C ALA A 124 -16.61 -12.72 -15.96
N ASP A 125 -16.72 -11.54 -15.32
CA ASP A 125 -15.97 -11.25 -14.08
C ASP A 125 -16.81 -11.32 -12.78
N GLU A 126 -18.16 -11.32 -12.84
CA GLU A 126 -19.00 -11.42 -11.64
C GLU A 126 -18.86 -12.79 -10.95
N ILE A 127 -18.90 -13.89 -11.72
CA ILE A 127 -18.67 -15.25 -11.20
C ILE A 127 -17.23 -15.37 -10.64
N SER A 128 -16.25 -14.74 -11.30
CA SER A 128 -14.84 -14.70 -10.86
C SER A 128 -14.64 -13.84 -9.60
N ALA A 129 -15.44 -12.81 -9.39
CA ALA A 129 -15.41 -11.96 -8.21
C ALA A 129 -15.97 -12.68 -6.98
N GLU A 130 -17.12 -13.34 -7.11
CA GLU A 130 -17.72 -14.15 -6.04
C GLU A 130 -16.78 -15.30 -5.62
N GLU A 131 -16.19 -16.02 -6.59
CA GLU A 131 -15.22 -17.07 -6.31
C GLU A 131 -13.98 -16.54 -5.57
N LYS A 132 -13.47 -15.36 -5.93
CA LYS A 132 -12.35 -14.70 -5.23
C LYS A 132 -12.72 -14.31 -3.80
N GLU A 133 -13.94 -13.81 -3.59
CA GLU A 133 -14.42 -13.46 -2.25
C GLU A 133 -14.54 -14.70 -1.36
N VAL A 134 -15.12 -15.79 -1.89
CA VAL A 134 -15.19 -17.08 -1.19
C VAL A 134 -13.80 -17.58 -0.82
N GLN A 135 -12.82 -17.51 -1.74
CA GLN A 135 -11.44 -17.89 -1.45
C GLN A 135 -10.79 -17.00 -0.38
N ALA A 136 -11.03 -15.69 -0.39
CA ALA A 136 -10.54 -14.76 0.63
C ALA A 136 -11.12 -15.09 2.01
N LEU A 137 -12.41 -15.42 2.08
CA LEU A 137 -13.08 -15.87 3.31
C LEU A 137 -12.53 -17.20 3.81
N ILE A 138 -12.29 -18.18 2.93
CA ILE A 138 -11.67 -19.47 3.29
C ILE A 138 -10.27 -19.25 3.87
N LYS A 139 -9.46 -18.38 3.25
CA LYS A 139 -8.12 -18.04 3.76
C LYS A 139 -8.19 -17.37 5.13
N THR A 140 -9.15 -16.46 5.32
CA THR A 140 -9.38 -15.79 6.60
C THR A 140 -9.81 -16.78 7.68
N LYS A 141 -10.74 -17.68 7.37
CA LYS A 141 -11.17 -18.78 8.26
C LYS A 141 -10.00 -19.67 8.65
N ALA A 142 -9.18 -20.10 7.69
CA ALA A 142 -8.00 -20.92 7.95
C ALA A 142 -7.00 -20.20 8.90
N GLY A 143 -6.79 -18.89 8.70
CA GLY A 143 -5.96 -18.06 9.57
C GLY A 143 -6.50 -17.97 11.00
N LEU A 144 -7.80 -17.71 11.15
CA LEU A 144 -8.46 -17.64 12.47
C LEU A 144 -8.45 -18.99 13.20
N VAL A 145 -8.69 -20.10 12.48
CA VAL A 145 -8.57 -21.45 13.05
C VAL A 145 -7.13 -21.73 13.51
N GLY A 146 -6.13 -21.26 12.78
CA GLY A 146 -4.72 -21.34 13.19
C GLY A 146 -4.43 -20.54 14.47
N GLN A 147 -4.98 -19.33 14.57
CA GLN A 147 -4.85 -18.50 15.79
C GLN A 147 -5.54 -19.15 16.99
N LEU A 148 -6.76 -19.68 16.83
CA LEU A 148 -7.47 -20.39 17.90
C LEU A 148 -6.68 -21.60 18.40
N LYS A 149 -6.17 -22.44 17.50
CA LYS A 149 -5.29 -23.56 17.87
C LYS A 149 -4.03 -23.12 18.60
N ALA A 150 -3.43 -21.99 18.20
CA ALA A 150 -2.27 -21.44 18.88
C ALA A 150 -2.61 -20.98 20.31
N TYR A 151 -3.77 -20.35 20.52
CA TYR A 151 -4.24 -19.95 21.86
C TYR A 151 -4.57 -21.17 22.74
N GLU A 152 -5.24 -22.19 22.21
CA GLU A 152 -5.51 -23.45 22.93
C GLU A 152 -4.21 -24.13 23.36
N ASN A 153 -3.24 -24.24 22.45
CA ASN A 153 -1.92 -24.81 22.73
C ASN A 153 -1.10 -23.98 23.74
N ALA A 154 -1.31 -22.66 23.80
CA ALA A 154 -0.66 -21.80 24.80
C ALA A 154 -1.28 -21.96 26.21
N GLY A 155 -2.59 -22.23 26.30
CA GLY A 155 -3.30 -22.48 27.56
C GLY A 155 -3.02 -23.86 28.16
N LEU A 156 -2.79 -24.87 27.32
CA LEU A 156 -2.30 -26.18 27.74
C LEU A 156 -0.81 -26.05 28.10
N LYS A 157 -0.47 -26.00 29.39
CA LYS A 157 0.89 -25.93 29.95
C LYS A 157 1.83 -27.12 29.56
N THR A 158 1.47 -27.90 28.55
CA THR A 158 2.12 -29.12 28.11
C THR A 158 2.63 -28.94 26.68
N THR A 159 3.84 -28.41 26.53
CA THR A 159 4.65 -28.69 25.34
C THR A 159 6.12 -28.65 25.72
N LYS A 160 6.70 -29.84 25.93
CA LYS A 160 8.14 -30.11 25.93
C LYS A 160 8.69 -29.87 24.52
N GLY A 161 8.77 -28.61 24.09
CA GLY A 161 9.30 -28.23 22.80
C GLY A 161 10.37 -27.15 22.96
N THR A 162 11.46 -27.29 22.21
CA THR A 162 12.61 -26.38 22.04
C THR A 162 12.25 -25.00 21.45
N ASN A 163 11.00 -24.56 21.58
CA ASN A 163 10.55 -23.29 21.06
C ASN A 163 11.04 -22.16 21.99
N VAL A 164 11.73 -21.19 21.41
CA VAL A 164 12.10 -19.93 22.08
C VAL A 164 10.80 -19.25 22.53
N ARG A 165 10.62 -19.13 23.85
CA ARG A 165 9.45 -18.48 24.45
C ARG A 165 9.85 -17.13 24.99
N VAL A 166 9.23 -16.08 24.46
CA VAL A 166 9.32 -14.73 25.03
C VAL A 166 8.34 -14.64 26.19
N ALA A 167 8.75 -14.00 27.29
CA ALA A 167 7.87 -13.82 28.45
C ALA A 167 6.63 -12.98 28.04
N THR A 168 5.43 -13.37 28.49
CA THR A 168 4.18 -12.65 28.16
C THR A 168 4.13 -11.23 28.72
N THR A 169 4.99 -10.92 29.68
CA THR A 169 5.16 -9.59 30.27
C THR A 169 6.15 -8.71 29.52
N THR A 170 6.78 -9.20 28.44
CA THR A 170 7.76 -8.43 27.66
C THR A 170 7.11 -7.22 27.03
N LYS A 171 7.53 -6.02 27.45
CA LYS A 171 7.16 -4.75 26.84
C LYS A 171 8.36 -4.12 26.16
N ILE A 172 8.08 -3.40 25.08
CA ILE A 172 9.06 -2.63 24.34
C ILE A 172 8.85 -1.16 24.66
N ALA A 173 9.90 -0.50 25.15
CA ALA A 173 9.95 0.94 25.35
C ALA A 173 10.80 1.57 24.24
N ILE A 174 10.34 2.74 23.75
CA ILE A 174 11.04 3.52 22.74
C ILE A 174 11.18 4.93 23.28
N SER A 175 12.41 5.42 23.42
CA SER A 175 12.70 6.80 23.83
C SER A 175 13.52 7.52 22.78
N ALA A 176 13.19 8.79 22.56
CA ALA A 176 13.96 9.66 21.69
C ALA A 176 14.92 10.50 22.53
N SER A 177 16.16 10.64 22.06
CA SER A 177 17.17 11.53 22.60
C SER A 177 17.84 12.30 21.48
N THR A 178 18.18 13.55 21.73
CA THR A 178 19.02 14.36 20.87
C THR A 178 20.35 14.59 21.55
N THR A 179 21.43 14.69 20.77
CA THR A 179 22.76 15.01 21.31
C THR A 179 23.36 16.12 20.48
N ILE A 180 24.14 17.00 21.11
CA ILE A 180 24.79 18.14 20.43
C ILE A 180 25.90 17.65 19.47
N SER A 181 26.42 16.43 19.67
CA SER A 181 27.51 15.85 18.88
C SER A 181 27.10 15.37 17.49
N HIS A 182 25.80 15.16 17.24
CA HIS A 182 25.29 14.65 15.97
C HIS A 182 24.03 15.40 15.55
N GLU A 183 23.86 15.62 14.26
CA GLU A 183 22.69 16.31 13.70
C GLU A 183 21.44 15.42 13.61
N ASN A 184 21.51 14.18 14.13
CA ASN A 184 20.44 13.21 14.05
C ASN A 184 19.73 12.98 15.40
N VAL A 185 18.46 12.60 15.30
CA VAL A 185 17.69 12.10 16.44
C VAL A 185 18.09 10.65 16.68
N GLU A 186 18.45 10.34 17.91
CA GLU A 186 18.73 8.99 18.36
C GLU A 186 17.49 8.39 19.03
N LEU A 187 17.11 7.19 18.62
CA LEU A 187 16.01 6.43 19.21
C LEU A 187 16.59 5.21 19.92
N THR A 188 16.32 5.11 21.21
CA THR A 188 16.62 3.93 22.02
C THR A 188 15.41 3.02 22.02
N VAL A 189 15.58 1.77 21.59
CA VAL A 189 14.58 0.70 21.73
C VAL A 189 15.07 -0.28 22.80
N SER A 190 14.24 -0.54 23.80
CA SER A 190 14.59 -1.46 24.90
C SER A 190 13.45 -2.38 25.28
N THR A 191 13.78 -3.59 25.72
CA THR A 191 12.86 -4.50 26.43
C THR A 191 12.91 -4.22 27.93
N GLU A 192 11.78 -4.36 28.62
CA GLU A 192 11.71 -4.20 30.10
C GLU A 192 12.23 -5.42 30.88
N ASN A 193 12.68 -6.46 30.17
CA ASN A 193 13.19 -7.70 30.75
C ASN A 193 14.45 -8.17 30.02
N GLU A 194 14.91 -9.38 30.29
CA GLU A 194 16.14 -9.95 29.69
C GLU A 194 15.98 -10.37 28.22
N SER A 195 14.77 -10.24 27.63
CA SER A 195 14.57 -10.62 26.23
C SER A 195 15.41 -9.73 25.32
N VAL A 196 16.05 -10.32 24.31
CA VAL A 196 17.01 -9.60 23.48
C VAL A 196 16.39 -9.16 22.16
N ILE A 197 16.78 -7.97 21.70
CA ILE A 197 16.39 -7.41 20.41
C ILE A 197 17.31 -7.97 19.33
N LYS A 198 16.74 -8.69 18.36
CA LYS A 198 17.48 -9.24 17.22
C LYS A 198 17.41 -8.36 15.98
N MET A 199 16.30 -7.65 15.80
CA MET A 199 16.07 -6.81 14.64
C MET A 199 15.02 -5.75 14.95
N ILE A 200 15.21 -4.56 14.40
CA ILE A 200 14.25 -3.46 14.44
C ILE A 200 13.96 -3.07 13.00
N VAL A 201 12.69 -2.97 12.64
CA VAL A 201 12.23 -2.37 11.40
C VAL A 201 11.37 -1.17 11.74
N ILE A 202 11.74 -0.01 11.21
CA ILE A 202 11.00 1.24 11.38
C ILE A 202 10.41 1.60 10.04
N PHE A 203 9.10 1.84 9.99
CA PHE A 203 8.41 2.32 8.80
C PHE A 203 8.02 3.78 8.96
N ASP A 204 8.24 4.55 7.90
CA ASP A 204 7.65 5.87 7.69
C ASP A 204 6.91 5.86 6.34
N TYR A 205 5.62 6.15 6.38
CA TYR A 205 4.77 6.09 5.19
C TYR A 205 4.45 7.46 4.60
N ASP A 206 4.72 8.55 5.33
CA ASP A 206 4.16 9.87 5.02
C ASP A 206 5.22 10.97 4.98
N ALA A 207 6.20 10.98 5.89
CA ALA A 207 7.12 12.10 6.04
C ALA A 207 8.33 12.02 5.07
N GLY A 208 8.66 10.82 4.59
CA GLY A 208 9.81 10.59 3.72
C GLY A 208 11.14 10.76 4.46
N ILE A 209 11.20 10.29 5.71
CA ILE A 209 12.40 10.33 6.55
C ILE A 209 13.51 9.43 6.00
N PHE A 210 13.14 8.24 5.51
CA PHE A 210 14.09 7.26 5.00
C PHE A 210 14.26 7.34 3.48
N ASP A 211 15.34 6.75 2.99
CA ASP A 211 15.46 6.42 1.57
C ASP A 211 14.60 5.17 1.30
N GLY A 212 13.41 5.38 0.77
CA GLY A 212 12.34 4.38 0.72
C GLY A 212 11.33 4.53 1.88
N GLU A 213 10.78 3.41 2.35
CA GLU A 213 9.70 3.40 3.36
C GLU A 213 10.14 2.90 4.73
N SER A 214 11.32 2.29 4.82
CA SER A 214 11.72 1.61 6.04
C SER A 214 13.21 1.63 6.28
N LEU A 215 13.57 1.65 7.56
CA LEU A 215 14.93 1.43 8.04
C LEU A 215 14.98 0.09 8.79
N VAL A 216 15.92 -0.77 8.41
CA VAL A 216 16.15 -2.07 9.06
C VAL A 216 17.47 -2.03 9.80
N ILE A 217 17.43 -2.40 11.08
CA ILE A 217 18.61 -2.43 11.96
C ILE A 217 18.72 -3.81 12.58
N ARG A 218 19.93 -4.36 12.51
CA ARG A 218 20.28 -5.64 13.10
C ARG A 218 21.51 -5.45 14.01
N PRO A 219 21.34 -5.40 15.34
CA PRO A 219 22.47 -5.36 16.26
C PRO A 219 23.41 -6.56 16.00
N ALA A 220 24.72 -6.31 15.94
CA ALA A 220 25.72 -7.35 15.73
C ALA A 220 25.66 -8.40 16.86
N THR A 221 25.47 -7.93 18.09
CA THR A 221 25.22 -8.75 19.26
C THR A 221 23.81 -8.43 19.78
N PRO A 222 22.87 -9.40 19.78
CA PRO A 222 21.54 -9.20 20.35
C PRO A 222 21.63 -8.80 21.82
N ALA A 223 20.91 -7.74 22.19
CA ALA A 223 20.89 -7.21 23.55
C ALA A 223 19.49 -6.68 23.90
N PRO A 224 19.15 -6.53 25.19
CA PRO A 224 17.87 -5.95 25.62
C PRO A 224 17.66 -4.50 25.18
N LYS A 225 18.74 -3.80 24.79
CA LYS A 225 18.73 -2.41 24.34
C LYS A 225 19.44 -2.29 23.01
N ALA A 226 18.87 -1.54 22.09
CA ALA A 226 19.47 -1.20 20.81
C ALA A 226 19.23 0.28 20.50
N THR A 227 20.25 0.92 19.95
CA THR A 227 20.21 2.32 19.53
C THR A 227 20.00 2.39 18.02
N VAL A 228 19.12 3.30 17.61
CA VAL A 228 18.81 3.60 16.21
C VAL A 228 19.08 5.07 15.97
N GLN A 229 19.99 5.36 15.05
CA GLN A 229 20.19 6.73 14.57
C GLN A 229 19.33 6.97 13.34
N LEU A 230 18.44 7.97 13.41
CA LEU A 230 17.70 8.39 12.24
C LEU A 230 18.63 9.09 11.24
N PRO A 231 18.32 9.06 9.93
CA PRO A 231 19.04 9.88 8.97
C PRO A 231 18.80 11.37 9.24
N THR A 232 19.68 12.22 8.71
CA THR A 232 19.49 13.67 8.76
C THR A 232 18.14 14.06 8.14
N LEU A 233 17.32 14.75 8.93
CA LEU A 233 15.97 15.12 8.52
C LEU A 233 16.03 16.19 7.43
N LYS A 234 15.44 15.89 6.28
CA LYS A 234 15.41 16.80 5.12
C LYS A 234 14.33 17.88 5.22
N LYS A 235 13.36 17.69 6.12
CA LYS A 235 12.14 18.51 6.23
C LYS A 235 11.74 18.68 7.69
N ASN A 236 11.17 19.83 8.02
CA ASN A 236 10.55 20.09 9.32
C ASN A 236 9.04 19.81 9.23
N VAL A 237 8.67 18.53 9.34
CA VAL A 237 7.28 18.07 9.29
C VAL A 237 7.04 17.03 10.37
N ALA A 238 5.84 17.02 10.95
CA ALA A 238 5.44 15.98 11.89
C ALA A 238 5.42 14.61 11.19
N ALA A 239 5.99 13.59 11.85
CA ALA A 239 6.09 12.25 11.32
C ALA A 239 5.63 11.22 12.35
N THR A 240 5.02 10.13 11.88
CA THR A 240 4.64 8.98 12.71
C THR A 240 5.45 7.76 12.27
N LEU A 241 6.26 7.24 13.19
CA LEU A 241 7.10 6.07 12.93
C LEU A 241 6.44 4.80 13.47
N HIS A 242 6.38 3.76 12.65
CA HIS A 242 5.84 2.46 13.05
C HIS A 242 6.94 1.44 13.25
N PHE A 243 7.06 0.90 14.47
CA PHE A 243 8.11 -0.04 14.84
C PHE A 243 7.61 -1.50 14.76
N ARG A 244 8.44 -2.36 14.16
CA ARG A 244 8.35 -3.82 14.26
C ARG A 244 9.65 -4.33 14.85
N VAL A 245 9.61 -4.85 16.07
CA VAL A 245 10.80 -5.30 16.79
C VAL A 245 10.73 -6.81 16.94
N LEU A 246 11.78 -7.50 16.50
CA LEU A 246 11.97 -8.93 16.71
C LEU A 246 12.69 -9.15 18.03
N VAL A 247 11.98 -9.76 18.97
CA VAL A 247 12.46 -10.06 20.33
C VAL A 247 12.50 -11.57 20.53
N THR A 248 13.49 -12.06 21.26
CA THR A 248 13.63 -13.47 21.65
C THR A 248 14.06 -13.64 23.08
#